data_AF-A0A517E091-F1
#
_entry.id   AF-A0A517E091-F1
#
_cell.length_a   1.000
_cell.length_b   1.000
_cell.length_c   1.000
_cell.angle_alpha   90.00
_cell.angle_beta   90.00
_cell.angle_gamma   90.00
#
_symmetry.space_group_name_H-M   'P 1'
#
loop_
_entity.id
_entity.type
_entity.pdbx_description
1 polymer ?
#
loop_
_entity_poly.entity_id
_entity_poly.type
_entity_poly.pdbx_seq_one_letter_code
_entity_poly.pdbx_strand_id
1 'polypeptide(L)'
;MKVALIGLGTTGRIVAEYLYKEQVLSLVLCRENSPDAGNDLGELLHRPYMGVAVETTANLEEKLNRYKPDIVIDFSSPAFLREHLSTLARCKVNVVTAVTSYSQMDIKRVKVLARKREIGVVIAPNITRGVNVLLVMAQIAAALQADYDFQVIDENHRNKKDSPSGTAEKIVAAIKRGLEKADGEQLIPVHSIRAGDITGRHKVLACGQYDQIEITHTAFSRTAYAEGAFKAAQFIYGRKGFYEMKDVYGLRKPSYAEERLHSDAVVSLAGSYA
;
A
#
# COMPACT_ATOMS: atom_id res chain seq x y z
N MET A 1 14.40 2.81 -16.34
CA MET A 1 12.99 2.96 -15.92
C MET A 1 12.71 4.44 -15.74
N LYS A 2 11.73 4.98 -16.45
CA LYS A 2 11.23 6.37 -16.34
C LYS A 2 9.91 6.37 -15.60
N VAL A 3 9.78 7.25 -14.62
CA VAL A 3 8.61 7.33 -13.74
C VAL A 3 7.97 8.69 -13.87
N ALA A 4 6.67 8.69 -14.13
CA ALA A 4 5.81 9.84 -13.93
C ALA A 4 5.19 9.78 -12.54
N LEU A 5 5.18 10.89 -11.80
CA LEU A 5 4.48 11.01 -10.54
C LEU A 5 3.22 11.85 -10.74
N ILE A 6 2.10 11.46 -10.14
CA ILE A 6 0.95 12.35 -10.00
C ILE A 6 0.58 12.59 -8.53
N GLY A 7 0.30 13.85 -8.23
CA GLY A 7 -0.13 14.33 -6.92
C GLY A 7 1.04 14.83 -6.09
N LEU A 8 1.15 16.15 -5.93
CA LEU A 8 2.16 16.83 -5.10
C LEU A 8 1.60 17.27 -3.73
N GLY A 9 0.79 16.41 -3.12
CA GLY A 9 0.42 16.58 -1.70
C GLY A 9 1.61 16.33 -0.77
N THR A 10 1.37 16.30 0.56
CA THR A 10 2.43 16.11 1.57
C THR A 10 3.31 14.89 1.30
N THR A 11 2.71 13.72 1.04
CA THR A 11 3.47 12.50 0.70
C THR A 11 4.04 12.58 -0.72
N GLY A 12 3.28 13.12 -1.67
CA GLY A 12 3.69 13.25 -3.07
C GLY A 12 4.98 14.04 -3.26
N ARG A 13 5.16 15.14 -2.52
CA ARG A 13 6.40 15.94 -2.55
C ARG A 13 7.64 15.13 -2.12
N ILE A 14 7.48 14.31 -1.08
CA ILE A 14 8.54 13.43 -0.58
C ILE A 14 8.85 12.32 -1.59
N VAL A 15 7.83 11.77 -2.24
CA VAL A 15 7.99 10.79 -3.32
C VAL A 15 8.69 11.41 -4.53
N ALA A 16 8.34 12.65 -4.91
CA ALA A 16 8.99 13.37 -6.00
C ALA A 16 10.49 13.56 -5.72
N GLU A 17 10.84 14.06 -4.53
CA GLU A 17 12.24 14.25 -4.13
C GLU A 17 13.01 12.92 -4.13
N TYR A 18 12.39 11.85 -3.64
CA TYR A 18 12.98 10.51 -3.63
C TYR A 18 13.24 9.99 -5.05
N LEU A 19 12.23 10.01 -5.92
CA LEU A 19 12.35 9.53 -7.31
C LEU A 19 13.33 10.37 -8.14
N TYR A 20 13.46 11.66 -7.85
CA TYR A 20 14.46 12.52 -8.46
C TYR A 20 15.88 12.13 -8.04
N LYS A 21 16.11 11.88 -6.74
CA LYS A 21 17.41 11.40 -6.22
C LYS A 21 17.80 10.04 -6.82
N GLU A 22 16.83 9.17 -7.02
CA GLU A 22 17.00 7.88 -7.72
C GLU A 22 17.17 8.04 -9.26
N GLN A 23 17.13 9.27 -9.79
CA GLN A 23 17.29 9.60 -11.21
C GLN A 23 16.28 8.89 -12.14
N VAL A 24 15.08 8.60 -11.64
CA VAL A 24 14.01 7.95 -12.42
C VAL A 24 12.84 8.86 -12.74
N LEU A 25 12.71 10.01 -12.06
CA LEU A 25 11.60 10.94 -12.24
C LEU A 25 11.70 11.66 -13.59
N SER A 26 10.76 11.42 -14.50
CA SER A 26 10.75 12.02 -15.85
C SER A 26 9.61 13.00 -16.08
N LEU A 27 8.58 12.99 -15.24
CA LEU A 27 7.39 13.82 -15.37
C LEU A 27 6.69 13.94 -14.03
N VAL A 28 6.20 15.13 -13.69
CA VAL A 28 5.32 15.34 -12.55
C VAL A 28 4.01 15.93 -13.05
N LEU A 29 2.90 15.31 -12.62
CA LEU A 29 1.56 15.68 -12.99
C LEU A 29 0.78 16.25 -11.79
N CYS A 30 -0.02 17.27 -12.05
CA CYS A 30 -0.98 17.84 -11.14
C CYS A 30 -2.36 17.97 -11.81
N ARG A 31 -3.40 18.24 -11.01
CA ARG A 31 -4.75 18.51 -11.54
C ARG A 31 -4.75 19.76 -12.43
N GLU A 32 -5.71 19.85 -13.35
CA GLU A 32 -5.77 20.94 -14.35
C GLU A 32 -5.71 22.35 -13.75
N ASN A 33 -6.45 22.59 -12.66
CA ASN A 33 -6.51 23.91 -12.01
C ASN A 33 -5.51 24.04 -10.83
N SER A 34 -4.38 23.33 -10.88
CA SER A 34 -3.38 23.42 -9.81
C SER A 34 -2.55 24.70 -9.94
N PRO A 35 -2.34 25.45 -8.85
CA PRO A 35 -1.38 26.57 -8.86
C PRO A 35 0.07 26.10 -9.05
N ASP A 36 0.35 24.82 -8.82
CA ASP A 36 1.67 24.23 -9.01
C ASP A 36 2.05 24.08 -10.50
N ALA A 37 1.09 24.16 -11.43
CA ALA A 37 1.33 23.92 -12.85
C ALA A 37 2.28 24.96 -13.48
N GLY A 38 3.22 24.50 -14.30
CA GLY A 38 4.23 25.34 -14.96
C GLY A 38 5.46 25.66 -14.13
N ASN A 39 5.40 25.51 -12.80
CA ASN A 39 6.55 25.75 -11.93
C ASN A 39 7.56 24.60 -12.00
N ASP A 40 8.83 24.90 -11.70
CA ASP A 40 9.85 23.88 -11.52
C ASP A 40 9.62 23.12 -10.19
N LEU A 41 9.87 21.81 -10.21
CA LEU A 41 9.74 20.98 -9.02
C LEU A 41 10.65 21.47 -7.87
N GLY A 42 11.84 21.98 -8.17
CA GLY A 42 12.77 22.52 -7.18
C GLY A 42 12.16 23.66 -6.38
N GLU A 43 11.48 24.58 -7.04
CA GLU A 43 10.78 25.69 -6.40
C GLU A 43 9.73 25.18 -5.40
N LEU A 44 8.89 24.23 -5.84
CA LEU A 44 7.84 23.64 -5.00
C LEU A 44 8.40 22.82 -3.83
N LEU A 45 9.61 22.28 -3.94
CA LEU A 45 10.26 21.51 -2.89
C LEU A 45 11.21 22.35 -2.03
N HIS A 46 11.33 23.66 -2.27
CA HIS A 46 12.33 24.54 -1.66
C HIS A 46 13.75 23.97 -1.82
N ARG A 47 14.11 23.71 -3.08
CA ARG A 47 15.40 23.18 -3.53
C ARG A 47 15.93 24.02 -4.71
N PRO A 48 17.22 23.91 -5.05
CA PRO A 48 17.73 24.45 -6.31
C PRO A 48 16.95 23.89 -7.51
N TYR A 49 17.04 24.60 -8.64
CA TYR A 49 16.39 24.21 -9.90
C TYR A 49 16.64 22.73 -10.25
N MET A 50 15.56 21.99 -10.47
CA MET A 50 15.60 20.54 -10.73
C MET A 50 15.40 20.21 -12.21
N GLY A 51 14.94 21.15 -13.04
CA GLY A 51 14.70 20.93 -14.45
C GLY A 51 13.50 20.05 -14.76
N VAL A 52 12.56 19.95 -13.80
CA VAL A 52 11.35 19.12 -13.93
C VAL A 52 10.15 20.03 -13.76
N ALA A 53 9.57 20.45 -14.88
CA ALA A 53 8.34 21.23 -14.88
C ALA A 53 7.14 20.38 -14.42
N VAL A 54 6.27 20.96 -13.61
CA VAL A 54 5.01 20.33 -13.22
C VAL A 54 3.95 20.58 -14.28
N GLU A 55 3.44 19.50 -14.85
CA GLU A 55 2.47 19.51 -15.95
C GLU A 55 1.06 19.19 -15.44
N THR A 56 0.02 19.71 -16.08
CA THR A 56 -1.35 19.32 -15.74
C THR A 56 -1.72 17.93 -16.29
N THR A 57 -2.84 17.35 -15.84
CA THR A 57 -3.42 16.15 -16.47
C THR A 57 -4.11 16.41 -17.81
N ALA A 58 -4.32 17.68 -18.19
CA ALA A 58 -4.84 18.02 -19.52
C ALA A 58 -3.92 17.48 -20.62
N ASN A 59 -4.49 16.95 -21.70
CA ASN A 59 -3.74 16.33 -22.80
C ASN A 59 -2.74 15.24 -22.34
N LEU A 60 -3.14 14.43 -21.35
CA LEU A 60 -2.27 13.40 -20.75
C LEU A 60 -1.57 12.52 -21.79
N GLU A 61 -2.29 12.07 -22.83
CA GLU A 61 -1.73 11.20 -23.87
C GLU A 61 -0.52 11.82 -24.59
N GLU A 62 -0.61 13.11 -24.93
CA GLU A 62 0.49 13.86 -25.55
C GLU A 62 1.72 13.89 -24.62
N LYS A 63 1.51 14.17 -23.33
CA LYS A 63 2.57 14.19 -22.32
C LYS A 63 3.19 12.81 -22.15
N LEU A 64 2.38 11.74 -22.08
CA LEU A 64 2.90 10.37 -22.00
C LEU A 64 3.74 10.02 -23.24
N ASN A 65 3.32 10.44 -24.44
CA ASN A 65 4.07 10.20 -25.67
C ASN A 65 5.38 11.01 -25.75
N ARG A 66 5.38 12.24 -25.22
CA ARG A 66 6.55 13.13 -25.16
C ARG A 66 7.60 12.64 -24.15
N TYR A 67 7.19 12.42 -22.91
CA TYR A 67 8.10 12.07 -21.81
C TYR A 67 8.42 10.56 -21.76
N LYS A 68 7.56 9.73 -22.34
CA LYS A 68 7.66 8.25 -22.41
C LYS A 68 7.96 7.62 -21.03
N PRO A 69 7.16 7.90 -19.98
CA PRO A 69 7.31 7.20 -18.72
C PRO A 69 6.93 5.73 -18.91
N ASP A 70 7.69 4.84 -18.28
CA ASP A 70 7.35 3.41 -18.22
C ASP A 70 6.23 3.16 -17.21
N ILE A 71 6.20 3.97 -16.14
CA ILE A 71 5.32 3.79 -14.99
C ILE A 71 4.78 5.14 -14.51
N VAL A 72 3.50 5.19 -14.16
CA VAL A 72 2.89 6.26 -13.36
C VAL A 72 2.75 5.80 -11.92
N ILE A 73 3.26 6.60 -10.99
CA ILE A 73 3.03 6.46 -9.56
C ILE A 73 1.97 7.50 -9.14
N ASP A 74 0.87 7.03 -8.57
CA ASP A 74 -0.32 7.83 -8.25
C ASP A 74 -0.53 7.98 -6.73
N PHE A 75 -0.35 9.23 -6.27
CA PHE A 75 -0.63 9.71 -4.91
C PHE A 75 -1.72 10.78 -4.91
N SER A 76 -2.57 10.81 -5.93
CA SER A 76 -3.57 11.85 -6.14
C SER A 76 -4.92 11.51 -5.49
N SER A 77 -5.92 11.13 -6.28
CA SER A 77 -7.27 10.79 -5.83
C SER A 77 -7.86 9.67 -6.69
N PRO A 78 -8.96 9.02 -6.26
CA PRO A 78 -9.57 7.94 -7.02
C PRO A 78 -10.05 8.39 -8.42
N ALA A 79 -10.32 9.68 -8.61
CA ALA A 79 -10.75 10.25 -9.88
C ALA A 79 -9.71 10.04 -10.99
N PHE A 80 -8.42 10.26 -10.70
CA PHE A 80 -7.36 10.20 -11.70
C PHE A 80 -7.32 8.85 -12.42
N LEU A 81 -7.18 7.75 -11.66
CA LEU A 81 -7.10 6.44 -12.30
C LEU A 81 -8.41 6.09 -13.01
N ARG A 82 -9.58 6.48 -12.48
CA ARG A 82 -10.86 6.22 -13.16
C ARG A 82 -10.95 6.89 -14.52
N GLU A 83 -10.51 8.15 -14.62
CA GLU A 83 -10.56 8.96 -15.83
C GLU A 83 -9.48 8.57 -16.84
N HIS A 84 -8.28 8.22 -16.35
CA HIS A 84 -7.10 8.09 -17.21
C HIS A 84 -6.61 6.66 -17.43
N LEU A 85 -7.18 5.64 -16.77
CA LEU A 85 -6.77 4.25 -16.93
C LEU A 85 -6.78 3.78 -18.40
N SER A 86 -7.77 4.20 -19.19
CA SER A 86 -7.83 3.87 -20.62
C SER A 86 -6.67 4.50 -21.40
N THR A 87 -6.33 5.76 -21.11
CA THR A 87 -5.23 6.48 -21.75
C THR A 87 -3.88 5.87 -21.39
N LEU A 88 -3.64 5.62 -20.10
CA LEU A 88 -2.43 4.95 -19.61
C LEU A 88 -2.23 3.61 -20.31
N ALA A 89 -3.31 2.84 -20.47
CA ALA A 89 -3.27 1.56 -21.14
C ALA A 89 -3.04 1.63 -22.66
N ARG A 90 -3.56 2.66 -23.35
CA ARG A 90 -3.23 2.91 -24.77
C ARG A 90 -1.74 3.22 -24.94
N CYS A 91 -1.20 4.05 -24.05
CA CYS A 91 0.21 4.42 -24.03
C CYS A 91 1.13 3.33 -23.44
N LYS A 92 0.58 2.17 -23.03
CA LYS A 92 1.32 1.06 -22.41
C LYS A 92 2.12 1.46 -21.17
N VAL A 93 1.60 2.41 -20.40
CA VAL A 93 2.21 2.88 -19.16
C VAL A 93 1.64 2.09 -17.99
N ASN A 94 2.53 1.47 -17.22
CA ASN A 94 2.18 0.72 -16.02
C ASN A 94 1.79 1.67 -14.88
N VAL A 95 1.07 1.17 -13.87
CA VAL A 95 0.53 2.01 -12.79
C VAL A 95 0.85 1.44 -11.42
N VAL A 96 1.37 2.26 -10.52
CA VAL A 96 1.36 2.02 -9.09
C VAL A 96 0.46 3.09 -8.47
N THR A 97 -0.61 2.71 -7.78
CA THR A 97 -1.45 3.68 -7.07
C THR A 97 -1.45 3.41 -5.57
N ALA A 98 -1.12 4.44 -4.80
CA ALA A 98 -1.20 4.46 -3.35
C ALA A 98 -2.50 5.14 -2.85
N VAL A 99 -3.41 5.46 -3.78
CA VAL A 99 -4.70 6.07 -3.47
C VAL A 99 -5.58 5.11 -2.67
N THR A 100 -6.21 5.63 -1.63
CA THR A 100 -7.20 4.92 -0.82
C THR A 100 -8.60 5.04 -1.42
N SER A 101 -9.54 4.19 -0.96
CA SER A 101 -10.98 4.34 -1.24
C SER A 101 -11.43 4.10 -2.68
N TYR A 102 -10.75 3.23 -3.43
CA TYR A 102 -11.33 2.68 -4.66
C TYR A 102 -12.57 1.83 -4.35
N SER A 103 -13.64 2.01 -5.12
CA SER A 103 -14.81 1.15 -5.03
C SER A 103 -14.51 -0.26 -5.55
N GLN A 104 -15.33 -1.24 -5.20
CA GLN A 104 -15.21 -2.60 -5.77
C GLN A 104 -15.34 -2.57 -7.31
N MET A 105 -16.15 -1.64 -7.85
CA MET A 105 -16.30 -1.46 -9.29
C MET A 105 -15.02 -0.94 -9.93
N ASP A 106 -14.33 0.01 -9.29
CA ASP A 106 -13.05 0.53 -9.75
C ASP A 106 -12.00 -0.59 -9.82
N ILE A 107 -11.88 -1.38 -8.75
CA ILE A 107 -10.94 -2.50 -8.69
C ILE A 107 -11.24 -3.53 -9.79
N LYS A 108 -12.52 -3.87 -10.02
CA LYS A 108 -12.92 -4.78 -11.11
C LYS A 108 -12.52 -4.22 -12.47
N ARG A 109 -12.77 -2.94 -12.73
CA ARG A 109 -12.41 -2.26 -13.98
C ARG A 109 -10.89 -2.29 -14.21
N VAL A 110 -10.11 -1.98 -13.18
CA VAL A 110 -8.63 -2.06 -13.21
C VAL A 110 -8.16 -3.47 -13.56
N LYS A 111 -8.67 -4.51 -12.88
CA LYS A 111 -8.29 -5.90 -13.15
C LYS A 111 -8.57 -6.33 -14.60
N VAL A 112 -9.77 -6.03 -15.10
CA VAL A 112 -10.16 -6.35 -16.48
C VAL A 112 -9.26 -5.64 -17.48
N LEU A 113 -8.99 -4.36 -17.26
CA LEU A 113 -8.23 -3.55 -18.20
C LEU A 113 -6.73 -3.88 -18.16
N ALA A 114 -6.15 -4.13 -16.99
CA ALA A 114 -4.78 -4.62 -16.85
C ALA A 114 -4.56 -5.92 -17.63
N ARG A 115 -5.52 -6.85 -17.57
CA ARG A 115 -5.48 -8.10 -18.35
C ARG A 115 -5.64 -7.86 -19.85
N LYS A 116 -6.65 -7.09 -20.27
CA LYS A 116 -6.96 -6.88 -21.70
C LYS A 116 -5.94 -6.03 -22.44
N ARG A 117 -5.38 -5.02 -21.77
CA ARG A 117 -4.46 -4.04 -22.37
C ARG A 117 -3.01 -4.33 -22.06
N GLU A 118 -2.75 -5.39 -21.32
CA GLU A 118 -1.41 -5.87 -21.02
C GLU A 118 -0.54 -4.80 -20.34
N ILE A 119 -1.09 -4.16 -19.30
CA ILE A 119 -0.34 -3.27 -18.41
C ILE A 119 -0.25 -3.89 -17.02
N GLY A 120 0.83 -3.58 -16.31
CA GLY A 120 1.04 -3.87 -14.91
C GLY A 120 0.36 -2.81 -14.05
N VAL A 121 -0.43 -3.23 -13.06
CA VAL A 121 -1.05 -2.35 -12.08
C VAL A 121 -0.81 -2.88 -10.66
N VAL A 122 -0.28 -2.03 -9.78
CA VAL A 122 -0.27 -2.27 -8.32
C VAL A 122 -1.27 -1.32 -7.66
N ILE A 123 -2.23 -1.86 -6.92
CA ILE A 123 -3.03 -1.07 -5.97
C ILE A 123 -2.48 -1.30 -4.56
N ALA A 124 -1.95 -0.25 -3.95
CA ALA A 124 -1.17 -0.32 -2.72
C ALA A 124 -1.46 0.84 -1.75
N PRO A 125 -2.68 0.97 -1.20
CA PRO A 125 -2.97 2.00 -0.20
C PRO A 125 -2.11 1.89 1.08
N ASN A 126 -1.52 0.71 1.33
CA ASN A 126 -0.48 0.52 2.36
C ASN A 126 0.81 0.10 1.66
N ILE A 127 1.56 1.07 1.15
CA ILE A 127 2.70 0.81 0.25
C ILE A 127 3.99 0.46 0.99
N THR A 128 4.08 0.74 2.29
CA THR A 128 5.32 0.57 3.06
C THR A 128 5.61 -0.90 3.34
N ARG A 129 6.88 -1.30 3.26
CA ARG A 129 7.33 -2.67 3.55
C ARG A 129 7.01 -3.08 4.99
N GLY A 130 7.33 -2.22 5.95
CA GLY A 130 7.15 -2.49 7.38
C GLY A 130 5.70 -2.79 7.75
N VAL A 131 4.73 -2.04 7.21
CA VAL A 131 3.30 -2.31 7.44
C VAL A 131 2.91 -3.67 6.83
N ASN A 132 3.37 -3.99 5.62
CA ASN A 132 3.04 -5.28 5.00
C ASN A 132 3.61 -6.47 5.79
N VAL A 133 4.81 -6.34 6.37
CA VAL A 133 5.38 -7.35 7.27
C VAL A 133 4.56 -7.46 8.57
N LEU A 134 4.18 -6.33 9.18
CA LEU A 134 3.30 -6.32 10.37
C LEU A 134 1.97 -7.04 10.09
N LEU A 135 1.35 -6.81 8.93
CA LEU A 135 0.10 -7.48 8.57
C LEU A 135 0.26 -9.01 8.52
N VAL A 136 1.36 -9.51 7.96
CA VAL A 136 1.64 -10.95 7.90
C VAL A 136 1.92 -11.50 9.29
N MET A 137 2.74 -10.82 10.08
CA MET A 137 3.05 -11.23 11.46
C MET A 137 1.79 -11.27 12.34
N ALA A 138 0.91 -10.27 12.22
CA ALA A 138 -0.37 -10.23 12.93
C ALA A 138 -1.28 -11.40 12.54
N GLN A 139 -1.34 -11.72 11.25
CA GLN A 139 -2.11 -12.87 10.77
C GLN A 139 -1.54 -14.19 11.27
N ILE A 140 -0.21 -14.35 11.30
CA ILE A 140 0.44 -15.57 11.82
C ILE A 140 0.22 -15.71 13.33
N ALA A 141 0.43 -14.63 14.09
CA ALA A 141 0.20 -14.63 15.53
C ALA A 141 -1.24 -15.04 15.86
N ALA A 142 -2.22 -14.49 15.13
CA ALA A 142 -3.63 -14.87 15.25
C ALA A 142 -3.92 -16.34 14.92
N ALA A 143 -3.31 -16.89 13.86
CA ALA A 143 -3.50 -18.30 13.51
C ALA A 143 -2.91 -19.27 14.55
N LEU A 144 -1.82 -18.87 15.21
CA LEU A 144 -1.13 -19.69 16.20
C LEU A 144 -1.72 -19.56 17.62
N GLN A 145 -2.32 -18.41 17.94
CA GLN A 145 -2.82 -18.06 19.28
C GLN A 145 -4.32 -17.73 19.24
N ALA A 146 -5.16 -18.70 18.86
CA ALA A 146 -6.58 -18.45 18.61
C ALA A 146 -7.40 -18.13 19.88
N ASP A 147 -6.86 -18.48 21.05
CA ASP A 147 -7.41 -18.27 22.39
C ASP A 147 -6.94 -16.96 23.05
N TYR A 148 -6.05 -16.20 22.40
CA TYR A 148 -5.55 -14.93 22.93
C TYR A 148 -6.50 -13.77 22.65
N ASP A 149 -6.49 -12.78 23.54
CA ASP A 149 -7.16 -11.51 23.33
C ASP A 149 -6.29 -10.59 22.45
N PHE A 150 -6.83 -10.20 21.29
CA PHE A 150 -6.15 -9.29 20.37
C PHE A 150 -6.65 -7.86 20.49
N GLN A 151 -5.72 -6.90 20.53
CA GLN A 151 -6.00 -5.46 20.48
C GLN A 151 -5.06 -4.75 19.53
N VAL A 152 -5.51 -3.64 18.95
CA VAL A 152 -4.70 -2.80 18.05
C VAL A 152 -4.59 -1.39 18.62
N ILE A 153 -3.38 -0.83 18.61
CA ILE A 153 -3.13 0.57 18.94
C ILE A 153 -2.68 1.31 17.67
N ASP A 154 -3.38 2.39 17.33
CA ASP A 154 -3.21 3.21 16.12
C ASP A 154 -2.82 4.65 16.48
N GLU A 155 -1.52 4.95 16.43
CA GLU A 155 -0.97 6.25 16.79
C GLU A 155 -0.60 7.05 15.53
N ASN A 156 -1.17 8.25 15.39
CA ASN A 156 -0.88 9.14 14.28
C ASN A 156 -0.86 10.61 14.72
N HIS A 157 -0.43 11.50 13.83
CA HIS A 157 -0.40 12.93 14.06
C HIS A 157 -1.79 13.53 14.32
N ARG A 158 -1.82 14.67 15.01
CA ARG A 158 -3.06 15.37 15.42
C ARG A 158 -4.02 15.69 14.26
N ASN A 159 -3.48 15.93 13.07
CA ASN A 159 -4.25 16.35 11.89
C ASN A 159 -4.84 15.19 11.07
N LYS A 160 -4.65 13.93 11.49
CA LYS A 160 -5.16 12.77 10.74
C LYS A 160 -6.68 12.66 10.94
N LYS A 161 -7.43 12.73 9.84
CA LYS A 161 -8.90 12.84 9.83
C LYS A 161 -9.61 11.51 10.08
N ASP A 162 -9.08 10.42 9.53
CA ASP A 162 -9.60 9.07 9.71
C ASP A 162 -9.21 8.50 11.09
N SER A 163 -10.16 7.85 11.75
CA SER A 163 -9.98 7.16 13.03
C SER A 163 -10.96 5.99 13.14
N PRO A 164 -10.48 4.73 13.22
CA PRO A 164 -9.08 4.30 13.16
C PRO A 164 -8.44 4.56 11.79
N SER A 165 -7.11 4.45 11.69
CA SER A 165 -6.46 4.55 10.39
C SER A 165 -6.77 3.36 9.49
N GLY A 166 -6.75 3.57 8.17
CA GLY A 166 -6.89 2.46 7.20
C GLY A 166 -5.82 1.36 7.36
N THR A 167 -4.65 1.66 7.97
CA THR A 167 -3.67 0.63 8.34
C THR A 167 -4.17 -0.23 9.50
N ALA A 168 -4.74 0.38 10.53
CA ALA A 168 -5.30 -0.32 11.67
C ALA A 168 -6.49 -1.22 11.26
N GLU A 169 -7.35 -0.76 10.36
CA GLU A 169 -8.42 -1.59 9.79
C GLU A 169 -7.88 -2.85 9.09
N LYS A 170 -6.79 -2.71 8.32
CA LYS A 170 -6.15 -3.86 7.66
C LYS A 170 -5.48 -4.81 8.65
N ILE A 171 -4.94 -4.29 9.75
CA ILE A 171 -4.38 -5.11 10.83
C ILE A 171 -5.49 -5.95 11.46
N VAL A 172 -6.64 -5.34 11.79
CA VAL A 172 -7.82 -6.07 12.28
C VAL A 172 -8.26 -7.15 11.28
N ALA A 173 -8.35 -6.80 10.00
CA ALA A 173 -8.71 -7.77 8.96
C ALA A 173 -7.68 -8.91 8.84
N ALA A 174 -6.39 -8.63 9.08
CA ALA A 174 -5.34 -9.65 9.09
C ALA A 174 -5.45 -10.60 10.29
N ILE A 175 -5.71 -10.07 11.48
CA ILE A 175 -5.98 -10.84 12.70
C ILE A 175 -7.20 -11.74 12.50
N LYS A 176 -8.33 -11.18 12.05
CA LYS A 176 -9.56 -11.95 11.76
C LYS A 176 -9.33 -13.10 10.78
N ARG A 177 -8.58 -12.84 9.70
CA ARG A 177 -8.19 -13.88 8.74
C ARG A 177 -7.34 -14.98 9.35
N GLY A 178 -6.48 -14.65 10.32
CA GLY A 178 -5.67 -15.62 11.04
C GLY A 178 -6.49 -16.49 11.99
N LEU A 179 -7.47 -15.90 12.67
CA LEU A 179 -8.43 -16.61 13.53
C LEU A 179 -9.45 -17.46 12.76
N GLU A 180 -9.42 -17.43 11.43
CA GLU A 180 -10.42 -18.05 10.54
C GLU A 180 -11.88 -17.63 10.80
N LYS A 181 -12.09 -16.54 11.53
CA LYS A 181 -13.41 -16.03 11.85
C LYS A 181 -13.96 -15.19 10.70
N ALA A 182 -15.23 -15.39 10.37
CA ALA A 182 -15.93 -14.51 9.44
C ALA A 182 -15.96 -13.07 9.98
N ASP A 183 -16.04 -12.09 9.08
CA ASP A 183 -16.24 -10.70 9.46
C ASP A 183 -17.56 -10.55 10.25
N GLY A 184 -17.47 -10.49 11.58
CA GLY A 184 -18.62 -10.25 12.45
C GLY A 184 -18.63 -10.95 13.81
N GLU A 185 -17.83 -12.00 14.03
CA GLU A 185 -18.00 -12.85 15.24
C GLU A 185 -17.13 -12.45 16.45
N GLN A 186 -16.00 -11.78 16.23
CA GLN A 186 -15.15 -11.27 17.32
C GLN A 186 -14.76 -9.82 17.04
N LEU A 187 -15.12 -8.93 17.97
CA LEU A 187 -14.67 -7.55 17.98
C LEU A 187 -13.20 -7.52 18.39
N ILE A 188 -12.35 -6.96 17.54
CA ILE A 188 -10.94 -6.68 17.84
C ILE A 188 -10.84 -5.18 18.13
N PRO A 189 -10.70 -4.74 19.40
CA PRO A 189 -10.67 -3.33 19.74
C PRO A 189 -9.51 -2.59 19.07
N VAL A 190 -9.78 -1.37 18.60
CA VAL A 190 -8.76 -0.46 18.07
C VAL A 190 -8.73 0.81 18.90
N HIS A 191 -7.59 1.08 19.54
CA HIS A 191 -7.34 2.28 20.34
C HIS A 191 -6.60 3.31 19.50
N SER A 192 -7.25 4.42 19.18
CA SER A 192 -6.68 5.45 18.31
C SER A 192 -6.11 6.63 19.10
N ILE A 193 -4.86 6.98 18.84
CA ILE A 193 -4.16 8.11 19.45
C ILE A 193 -3.83 9.13 18.37
N ARG A 194 -4.09 10.42 18.66
CA ARG A 194 -3.82 11.55 17.76
C ARG A 194 -2.93 12.56 18.47
N ALA A 195 -1.61 12.45 18.27
CA ALA A 195 -0.62 13.20 19.04
C ALA A 195 0.54 13.71 18.17
N GLY A 196 0.93 14.96 18.41
CA GLY A 196 2.09 15.59 17.78
C GLY A 196 2.12 15.44 16.25
N ASP A 197 3.30 15.09 15.75
CA ASP A 197 3.57 14.78 14.33
C ASP A 197 3.96 13.31 14.13
N ILE A 198 3.38 12.39 14.93
CA ILE A 198 3.60 10.95 14.76
C ILE A 198 3.22 10.55 13.33
N THR A 199 4.20 10.14 12.52
CA THR A 199 3.96 9.78 11.11
C THR A 199 3.05 8.56 11.00
N GLY A 200 3.19 7.61 11.92
CA GLY A 200 2.33 6.44 12.06
C GLY A 200 3.03 5.36 12.88
N ARG A 201 2.38 4.91 13.96
CA ARG A 201 2.83 3.77 14.76
C ARG A 201 1.64 2.85 15.02
N HIS A 202 1.86 1.57 14.77
CA HIS A 202 0.82 0.54 14.82
C HIS A 202 1.32 -0.61 15.68
N LYS A 203 0.59 -0.94 16.74
CA LYS A 203 0.90 -2.08 17.60
C LYS A 203 -0.23 -3.08 17.59
N VAL A 204 0.11 -4.36 17.49
CA VAL A 204 -0.77 -5.49 17.81
C VAL A 204 -0.35 -6.02 19.17
N LEU A 205 -1.32 -6.13 20.08
CA LEU A 205 -1.20 -6.87 21.33
C LEU A 205 -1.97 -8.18 21.16
N ALA A 206 -1.35 -9.29 21.55
CA ALA A 206 -2.00 -10.57 21.72
C ALA A 206 -1.68 -11.06 23.13
N CYS A 207 -2.69 -11.16 24.00
CA CYS A 207 -2.51 -11.50 25.41
C CYS A 207 -3.18 -12.83 25.75
N GLY A 208 -2.41 -13.76 26.29
CA GLY A 208 -2.91 -14.98 26.90
C GLY A 208 -3.01 -14.84 28.42
N GLN A 209 -3.34 -15.93 29.11
CA GLN A 209 -3.42 -15.94 30.57
C GLN A 209 -2.05 -15.72 31.26
N TYR A 210 -0.96 -16.16 30.61
CA TYR A 210 0.36 -16.25 31.24
C TYR A 210 1.45 -15.41 30.55
N ASP A 211 1.18 -14.93 29.34
CA ASP A 211 2.13 -14.21 28.52
C ASP A 211 1.45 -13.28 27.53
N GLN A 212 2.26 -12.48 26.82
CA GLN A 212 1.80 -11.59 25.78
C GLN A 212 2.82 -11.46 24.66
N ILE A 213 2.31 -11.22 23.44
CA ILE A 213 3.10 -10.90 22.26
C ILE A 213 2.75 -9.48 21.81
N GLU A 214 3.77 -8.65 21.61
CA GLU A 214 3.61 -7.32 21.02
C GLU A 214 4.32 -7.24 19.67
N ILE A 215 3.62 -6.75 18.64
CA ILE A 215 4.20 -6.53 17.32
C ILE A 215 3.99 -5.08 16.93
N THR A 216 5.08 -4.30 16.85
CA THR A 216 5.02 -2.86 16.60
C THR A 216 5.72 -2.48 15.31
N HIS A 217 5.03 -1.70 14.47
CA HIS A 217 5.62 -0.95 13.37
C HIS A 217 5.64 0.53 13.71
N THR A 218 6.75 1.22 13.41
CA THR A 218 6.86 2.69 13.55
C THR A 218 7.47 3.27 12.28
N ALA A 219 6.74 4.18 11.65
CA ALA A 219 7.26 4.98 10.55
C ALA A 219 7.97 6.22 11.10
N PHE A 220 9.29 6.31 10.92
CA PHE A 220 10.07 7.50 11.31
C PHE A 220 9.95 8.65 10.31
N SER A 221 9.62 8.33 9.06
CA SER A 221 9.51 9.30 7.98
C SER A 221 8.53 8.83 6.92
N ARG A 222 7.91 9.78 6.23
CA ARG A 222 7.11 9.51 5.04
C ARG A 222 7.95 9.03 3.84
N THR A 223 9.28 9.08 3.92
CA THR A 223 10.18 8.44 2.95
C THR A 223 9.90 6.95 2.80
N ALA A 224 9.39 6.27 3.84
CA ALA A 224 8.99 4.87 3.76
C ALA A 224 7.88 4.62 2.71
N TYR A 225 7.01 5.61 2.45
CA TYR A 225 6.00 5.51 1.38
C TYR A 225 6.66 5.62 0.00
N ALA A 226 7.67 6.48 -0.14
CA ALA A 226 8.42 6.65 -1.39
C ALA A 226 9.22 5.39 -1.74
N GLU A 227 9.91 4.80 -0.77
CA GLU A 227 10.64 3.54 -0.94
C GLU A 227 9.69 2.42 -1.38
N GLY A 228 8.52 2.30 -0.72
CA GLY A 228 7.50 1.33 -1.10
C GLY A 228 6.97 1.54 -2.52
N ALA A 229 6.70 2.78 -2.90
CA ALA A 229 6.21 3.13 -4.24
C ALA A 229 7.25 2.81 -5.32
N PHE A 230 8.51 3.15 -5.06
CA PHE A 230 9.60 2.82 -5.95
C PHE A 230 9.81 1.32 -6.08
N LYS A 231 9.71 0.57 -4.97
CA LYS A 231 9.80 -0.89 -4.99
C LYS A 231 8.67 -1.53 -5.79
N ALA A 232 7.44 -1.03 -5.64
CA ALA A 232 6.30 -1.47 -6.44
C ALA A 232 6.50 -1.17 -7.93
N ALA A 233 7.04 -0.01 -8.26
CA ALA A 233 7.37 0.38 -9.64
C ALA A 233 8.44 -0.56 -10.23
N GLN A 234 9.54 -0.80 -9.52
CA GLN A 234 10.56 -1.78 -9.90
C GLN A 234 9.97 -3.17 -10.12
N PHE A 235 9.06 -3.60 -9.25
CA PHE A 235 8.42 -4.91 -9.37
C PHE A 235 7.59 -5.03 -10.64
N ILE A 236 6.77 -4.03 -10.99
CA ILE A 236 5.93 -4.10 -12.20
C ILE A 236 6.65 -3.68 -13.47
N TYR A 237 7.90 -3.23 -13.40
CA TYR A 237 8.68 -2.90 -14.58
C TYR A 237 8.82 -4.13 -15.49
N GLY A 238 8.28 -4.05 -16.71
CA GLY A 238 8.22 -5.18 -17.64
C GLY A 238 7.19 -6.26 -17.29
N ARG A 239 6.38 -6.10 -16.24
CA ARG A 239 5.30 -7.03 -15.87
C ARG A 239 3.93 -6.52 -16.28
N LYS A 240 3.02 -7.46 -16.49
CA LYS A 240 1.62 -7.24 -16.88
C LYS A 240 0.70 -7.88 -15.84
N GLY A 241 -0.50 -7.35 -15.66
CA GLY A 241 -1.49 -7.89 -14.73
C GLY A 241 -1.72 -7.03 -13.50
N PHE A 242 -2.50 -7.56 -12.56
CA PHE A 242 -2.90 -6.89 -11.34
C PHE A 242 -2.15 -7.47 -10.14
N TYR A 243 -1.62 -6.60 -9.30
CA TYR A 243 -0.81 -6.95 -8.14
C TYR A 243 -1.16 -6.09 -6.93
N GLU A 244 -0.78 -6.59 -5.76
CA GLU A 244 -0.82 -5.89 -4.48
C GLU A 244 0.58 -5.94 -3.83
N MET A 245 0.80 -5.21 -2.73
CA MET A 245 2.12 -5.20 -2.08
C MET A 245 2.57 -6.55 -1.54
N LYS A 246 1.63 -7.45 -1.22
CA LYS A 246 1.97 -8.83 -0.85
C LYS A 246 2.71 -9.56 -1.97
N ASP A 247 2.35 -9.29 -3.23
CA ASP A 247 3.00 -9.87 -4.41
C ASP A 247 4.38 -9.24 -4.61
N VAL A 248 4.48 -7.92 -4.41
CA VAL A 248 5.73 -7.14 -4.52
C VAL A 248 6.79 -7.66 -3.55
N TYR A 249 6.40 -7.96 -2.31
CA TYR A 249 7.31 -8.44 -1.26
C TYR A 249 7.41 -9.97 -1.16
N GLY A 250 6.72 -10.72 -2.04
CA GLY A 250 6.72 -12.18 -1.99
C GLY A 250 6.09 -12.76 -0.71
N LEU A 251 5.20 -12.00 -0.07
CA LEU A 251 4.51 -12.39 1.16
C LEU A 251 3.38 -13.37 0.81
N ARG A 252 3.72 -14.65 0.73
CA ARG A 252 2.74 -15.75 0.62
C ARG A 252 2.36 -16.26 2.01
N LYS A 253 1.18 -16.88 2.12
CA LYS A 253 0.80 -17.62 3.33
C LYS A 253 1.91 -18.63 3.65
N PRO A 254 2.43 -18.66 4.89
CA PRO A 254 3.10 -19.86 5.36
C PRO A 254 2.09 -21.02 5.38
N SER A 255 2.49 -22.22 4.96
CA SER A 255 1.63 -23.40 4.84
C SER A 255 1.34 -24.11 6.19
N TYR A 256 1.30 -23.39 7.31
CA TYR A 256 1.13 -24.01 8.64
C TYR A 256 -0.23 -24.72 8.83
N ALA A 257 -1.20 -24.49 7.95
CA ALA A 257 -2.49 -25.19 7.97
C ALA A 257 -2.39 -26.65 7.47
N GLU A 258 -1.43 -26.97 6.61
CA GLU A 258 -1.25 -28.34 6.09
C GLU A 258 -0.58 -29.26 7.14
N GLU A 259 0.23 -28.70 8.03
CA GLU A 259 0.87 -29.47 9.12
C GLU A 259 -0.11 -29.83 10.25
N ARG A 260 -1.12 -28.99 10.55
CA ARG A 260 -2.17 -29.32 11.55
C ARG A 260 -3.02 -30.53 11.15
N LEU A 261 -3.30 -30.70 9.85
CA LEU A 261 -4.03 -31.88 9.36
C LEU A 261 -3.21 -33.17 9.52
N HIS A 262 -1.88 -33.07 9.55
CA HIS A 262 -1.02 -34.23 9.79
C HIS A 262 -0.78 -34.51 11.28
N SER A 263 -0.76 -33.51 12.17
CA SER A 263 -0.63 -33.75 13.62
C SER A 263 -1.87 -34.37 14.23
N ASP A 264 -3.07 -33.93 13.83
CA ASP A 264 -4.33 -34.42 14.40
C ASP A 264 -4.67 -35.85 13.92
N ALA A 265 -4.17 -36.23 12.74
CA ALA A 265 -4.28 -37.60 12.23
C ALA A 265 -3.39 -38.60 13.00
N VAL A 266 -2.25 -38.16 13.54
CA VAL A 266 -1.34 -39.03 14.30
C VAL A 266 -1.81 -39.21 15.75
N VAL A 267 -2.46 -38.19 16.34
CA VAL A 267 -3.01 -38.28 17.70
C VAL A 267 -4.27 -39.17 17.74
N SER A 268 -5.10 -39.19 16.69
CA SER A 268 -6.29 -40.06 16.68
C SER A 268 -5.98 -41.56 16.50
N LEU A 269 -4.83 -41.90 15.89
CA LEU A 269 -4.39 -43.29 15.72
C LEU A 269 -3.65 -43.85 16.95
N ALA A 270 -3.18 -43.00 17.87
CA ALA A 270 -2.51 -43.44 19.10
C ALA A 270 -3.47 -43.69 20.28
N GLY A 271 -4.73 -43.24 20.18
CA GLY A 271 -5.73 -43.36 21.26
C GLY A 271 -6.63 -44.60 21.22
N SER A 272 -6.34 -45.59 20.35
CA SER A 272 -7.17 -46.80 20.18
C SER A 272 -6.48 -48.11 20.61
N TYR A 273 -5.33 -48.04 21.28
CA TYR A 273 -4.69 -49.19 21.92
C TYR A 273 -4.06 -48.79 23.27
N ALA A 274 -4.88 -48.69 24.33
CA ALA A 274 -4.51 -48.93 25.73
C ALA A 274 -5.76 -48.85 26.61
#